data_AF-A0A379JUC0-F1
#
_entry.id   AF-A0A379JUC0-F1
#
_cell.length_a   1.000
_cell.length_b   1.000
_cell.length_c   1.000
_cell.angle_alpha   90.00
_cell.angle_beta   90.00
_cell.angle_gamma   90.00
#
_symmetry.space_group_name_H-M   'P 1'
#
loop_
_entity.id
_entity.type
_entity.pdbx_description
1 polymer ?
#
loop_
_entity_poly.entity_id
_entity_poly.type
_entity_poly.pdbx_seq_one_letter_code
_entity_poly.pdbx_strand_id
1 'polypeptide(L)' 'MNIKPIRTEQDYTASMARIDELWGAEIGTPEGDELEVLALLVSTYEDEHAPMPPSAPTEAIKFRMDQQA' A
#
# COMPACT_ATOMS: atom_id res chain seq x y z
N MET A 1 -7.88 16.45 10.83
CA MET A 1 -7.84 15.08 10.29
C MET A 1 -9.25 14.72 9.81
N ASN A 2 -9.46 14.63 8.50
CA ASN A 2 -10.76 14.26 7.91
C ASN A 2 -10.55 13.09 6.95
N ILE A 3 -10.17 11.93 7.52
CA ILE A 3 -9.91 10.70 6.78
C ILE A 3 -11.24 10.11 6.31
N LYS A 4 -11.28 9.65 5.07
CA LYS A 4 -12.45 9.02 4.46
C LYS A 4 -12.07 7.63 3.93
N PRO A 5 -13.02 6.68 3.88
CA PRO A 5 -12.78 5.40 3.25
C PRO A 5 -12.38 5.57 1.78
N ILE A 6 -11.42 4.77 1.33
CA ILE A 6 -11.00 4.71 -0.07
C ILE A 6 -12.04 3.87 -0.82
N ARG A 7 -12.74 4.49 -1.78
CA ARG A 7 -13.76 3.79 -2.60
C ARG A 7 -13.47 3.83 -4.10
N THR A 8 -12.55 4.69 -4.50
CA THR A 8 -12.22 4.94 -5.89
C THR A 8 -10.70 4.96 -6.07
N GLU A 9 -10.25 4.73 -7.29
CA GLU A 9 -8.84 4.83 -7.66
C GLU A 9 -8.27 6.24 -7.40
N GLN A 10 -9.12 7.28 -7.50
CA GLN A 10 -8.75 8.64 -7.16
C GLN A 10 -8.47 8.81 -5.67
N ASP A 11 -9.33 8.24 -4.81
CA ASP A 11 -9.12 8.24 -3.35
C ASP A 11 -7.85 7.47 -3.00
N TYR A 12 -7.58 6.36 -3.70
CA TYR A 12 -6.38 5.56 -3.52
C TYR A 12 -5.12 6.36 -3.87
N THR A 13 -5.10 6.99 -5.05
CA THR A 13 -3.98 7.81 -5.51
C THR A 13 -3.72 9.00 -4.57
N ALA A 14 -4.78 9.65 -4.10
CA ALA A 14 -4.68 10.74 -3.13
C ALA A 14 -4.13 10.27 -1.78
N SER A 15 -4.56 9.10 -1.32
CA SER A 15 -4.08 8.49 -0.07
C SER A 15 -2.61 8.10 -0.17
N MET A 16 -2.18 7.54 -1.30
CA MET A 16 -0.77 7.22 -1.57
C MET A 16 0.11 8.46 -1.58
N ALA A 17 -0.30 9.54 -2.26
CA ALA A 17 0.44 10.79 -2.25
C ALA A 17 0.56 11.38 -0.83
N ARG A 18 -0.49 11.23 -0.02
CA ARG A 18 -0.48 11.70 1.37
C ARG A 18 0.44 10.85 2.25
N ILE A 19 0.46 9.54 2.05
CA ILE A 19 1.40 8.62 2.73
C ILE A 19 2.84 9.03 2.44
N ASP A 20 3.17 9.35 1.17
CA ASP A 20 4.50 9.81 0.78
C ASP A 20 4.89 11.12 1.48
N GLU A 21 3.96 12.07 1.63
CA GLU A 21 4.20 13.32 2.38
C GLU A 21 4.43 13.10 3.87
N LEU A 22 3.75 12.10 4.45
CA LEU A 22 3.83 11.75 5.87
C LEU A 22 4.97 10.78 6.17
N TRP A 23 5.73 10.37 5.15
CA TRP A 23 6.79 9.39 5.30
C TRP A 23 7.86 9.89 6.29
N GLY A 24 8.11 9.11 7.34
CA GLY A 24 9.05 9.47 8.41
C GLY A 24 8.43 10.33 9.52
N ALA A 25 7.11 10.50 9.55
CA ALA A 25 6.42 11.04 10.71
C ALA A 25 6.73 10.21 11.97
N GLU A 26 6.88 10.90 13.11
CA GLU A 26 7.14 10.24 14.38
C GLU A 26 5.90 9.50 14.90
N ILE A 27 6.13 8.34 15.53
CA ILE A 27 5.06 7.54 16.12
C ILE A 27 4.42 8.30 17.27
N GLY A 28 3.09 8.37 17.30
CA GLY A 28 2.32 9.06 18.32
C GLY A 28 2.19 10.57 18.10
N THR A 29 2.64 11.10 16.94
CA THR A 29 2.21 12.43 16.48
C THR A 29 0.94 12.32 15.63
N PRO A 30 0.16 13.40 15.47
CA PRO A 30 -1.01 13.40 14.60
C PRO A 30 -0.71 12.95 13.16
N GLU A 31 0.47 13.25 12.65
CA GLU A 31 0.96 12.83 11.34
C GLU A 31 1.26 11.34 11.29
N GLY A 32 1.87 10.77 12.34
CA GLY A 32 2.11 9.33 12.46
C GLY A 32 0.81 8.54 12.56
N ASP A 33 -0.14 9.03 13.36
CA ASP A 33 -1.48 8.43 13.48
C ASP A 33 -2.23 8.51 12.14
N GLU A 34 -2.09 9.61 11.39
CA GLU A 34 -2.66 9.75 10.04
C GLU A 34 -2.04 8.74 9.07
N LEU A 35 -0.71 8.58 9.09
CA LEU A 35 0.02 7.63 8.26
C LEU A 35 -0.44 6.18 8.52
N GLU A 36 -0.56 5.78 9.78
CA GLU A 36 -0.99 4.43 10.16
C GLU A 36 -2.41 4.13 9.65
N VAL A 37 -3.33 5.07 9.81
CA VAL A 37 -4.72 4.91 9.33
C VAL A 37 -4.79 4.86 7.80
N LEU A 38 -4.04 5.72 7.10
CA LEU A 38 -4.02 5.72 5.64
C LEU A 38 -3.45 4.42 5.08
N ALA A 39 -2.37 3.89 5.68
CA ALA A 39 -1.79 2.61 5.29
C ALA A 39 -2.79 1.44 5.43
N LEU A 40 -3.57 1.41 6.51
CA LEU A 40 -4.61 0.39 6.72
C LEU A 40 -5.73 0.48 5.67
N LEU A 41 -6.17 1.71 5.34
CA LEU A 41 -7.21 1.93 4.33
C LEU A 41 -6.75 1.53 2.92
N VAL A 42 -5.50 1.86 2.58
CA VAL A 42 -4.87 1.47 1.31
C VAL A 42 -4.82 -0.06 1.21
N SER A 43 -4.31 -0.74 2.23
CA SER A 43 -4.26 -2.22 2.26
C SER A 43 -5.64 -2.86 2.11
N THR A 44 -6.65 -2.31 2.79
CA THR A 44 -8.03 -2.82 2.67
C THR A 44 -8.57 -2.66 1.25
N TYR A 45 -8.32 -1.51 0.63
CA TYR A 45 -8.76 -1.25 -0.74
C TYR A 45 -8.05 -2.17 -1.76
N GLU A 46 -6.75 -2.40 -1.58
CA GLU A 46 -5.96 -3.31 -2.42
C GLU A 46 -6.46 -4.76 -2.32
N ASP A 47 -6.77 -5.25 -1.11
CA ASP A 47 -7.30 -6.60 -0.92
C ASP A 47 -8.65 -6.79 -1.64
N GLU A 48 -9.50 -5.74 -1.67
CA GLU A 48 -10.80 -5.77 -2.36
C GLU A 48 -10.68 -5.63 -3.88
N HIS A 49 -9.77 -4.78 -4.38
CA HIS A 49 -9.71 -4.38 -5.80
C HIS A 49 -8.64 -5.13 -6.61
N ALA A 50 -7.57 -5.56 -5.96
CA ALA A 50 -6.49 -6.33 -6.54
C ALA A 50 -6.17 -7.54 -5.64
N PRO A 51 -7.14 -8.44 -5.39
CA PRO A 51 -6.88 -9.64 -4.63
C PRO A 51 -5.72 -10.36 -5.31
N MET A 52 -4.62 -10.49 -4.57
CA MET A 52 -3.38 -11.10 -5.01
C MET A 52 -3.75 -12.35 -5.82
N PRO A 53 -3.46 -12.42 -7.14
CA PRO A 53 -3.74 -13.63 -7.88
C PRO A 53 -3.02 -14.75 -7.11
N PRO A 54 -3.71 -15.85 -6.74
CA PRO A 54 -3.14 -16.87 -5.89
C PRO A 54 -1.80 -17.23 -6.50
N SER A 55 -0.73 -16.91 -5.78
CA SER A 55 0.66 -16.94 -6.23
C SER A 55 0.85 -18.04 -7.26
N ALA A 56 0.83 -17.69 -8.55
CA ALA A 56 1.09 -18.67 -9.59
C ALA A 56 2.55 -19.09 -9.35
N PRO A 57 2.86 -20.36 -9.05
CA PRO A 57 4.16 -20.80 -8.52
C PRO A 57 5.37 -20.59 -9.46
N THR A 58 5.20 -19.86 -10.56
CA THR A 58 6.15 -19.72 -11.66
C THR A 58 6.99 -18.45 -11.60
N GLU A 59 6.58 -17.40 -10.87
CA GLU A 59 7.41 -16.18 -10.73
C GLU A 59 8.60 -16.36 -9.78
N ALA A 60 8.47 -17.23 -8.77
CA ALA A 60 9.59 -17.62 -7.90
C ALA A 60 10.70 -18.40 -8.65
N ILE A 61 10.40 -18.96 -9.82
CA ILE A 61 11.37 -19.74 -10.62
C ILE A 61 12.24 -18.84 -11.50
N LYS A 62 11.75 -17.68 -11.94
CA LYS A 62 12.55 -16.75 -12.78
C LYS A 62 13.73 -16.12 -12.04
N PHE A 63 13.68 -16.02 -10.70
CA PHE A 63 14.80 -15.50 -9.91
C PHE A 63 16.04 -16.41 -9.91
N ARG A 64 15.91 -17.69 -10.28
CA ARG A 64 17.05 -18.64 -10.33
C ARG A 64 17.77 -18.72 -11.68
N MET A 65 17.19 -18.22 -12.77
CA MET A 65 17.83 -18.27 -14.09
C MET A 65 18.80 -17.10 -14.35
N ASP A 66 18.64 -15.97 -13.66
CA ASP A 66 19.51 -14.79 -13.82
C ASP A 66 20.81 -14.85 -12.98
N GLN A 67 20.97 -15.88 -12.13
CA GLN A 67 22.20 -16.07 -11.32
C GLN A 67 23.26 -16.95 -12.03
N GLN A 68 23.04 -17.34 -13.30
CA GLN A 68 23.97 -18.17 -14.08
C GLN A 68 24.30 -17.60 -15.48
N ALA A 69 24.21 -16.28 -15.68
CA ALA A 69 24.80 -15.62 -16.84
C ALA A 69 26.16 -15.00 -16.49
#